data_AF-A0A0A0BK29-F1
#
_entry.id   AF-A0A0A0BK29-F1
#
_cell.length_a   1.000
_cell.length_b   1.000
_cell.length_c   1.000
_cell.angle_alpha   90.00
_cell.angle_beta   90.00
_cell.angle_gamma   90.00
#
_symmetry.space_group_name_H-M   'P 1'
#
loop_
_entity.id
_entity.type
_entity.pdbx_description
1 polymer ?
#
loop_
_entity_poly.entity_id
_entity_poly.type
_entity_poly.pdbx_seq_one_letter_code
_entity_poly.pdbx_strand_id
1 'polypeptide(L)'
;SDARAVEAVHALHAMVVEAWGGPVTIAYGSAAHPRVPVAVAEAPAGRRVVIASYLLAPGFFHDRLHQAGADVVTEPLGPDPRLAEIVLDRYEAAHQLAATS
;
A
#
# COMPACT_ATOMS: atom_id res chain seq x y z
N SER A 1 10.04 -1.47 11.24
CA SER A 1 8.68 -1.79 10.77
C SER A 1 8.13 -2.92 11.62
N ASP A 2 6.81 -3.01 11.81
CA ASP A 2 6.17 -4.22 12.36
C ASP A 2 6.23 -5.33 11.30
N ALA A 3 6.61 -6.55 11.68
CA ALA A 3 6.69 -7.71 10.77
C ALA A 3 5.34 -7.98 10.08
N ARG A 4 4.24 -7.82 10.81
CA ARG A 4 2.89 -8.00 10.27
C ARG A 4 2.54 -6.99 9.18
N ALA A 5 3.06 -5.76 9.28
CA ALA A 5 2.86 -4.74 8.26
C ALA A 5 3.62 -5.07 6.97
N VAL A 6 4.83 -5.65 7.08
CA VAL A 6 5.61 -6.09 5.92
C VAL A 6 4.94 -7.30 5.24
N GLU A 7 4.48 -8.28 6.03
CA GLU A 7 3.74 -9.43 5.52
C GLU A 7 2.48 -9.02 4.74
N ALA A 8 1.70 -8.08 5.27
CA ALA A 8 0.52 -7.56 4.58
C ALA A 8 0.85 -6.92 3.22
N VAL A 9 1.98 -6.21 3.11
CA VAL A 9 2.44 -5.62 1.85
C VAL A 9 2.86 -6.70 0.85
N HIS A 10 3.51 -7.77 1.31
CA HIS A 10 3.85 -8.91 0.44
C HIS A 10 2.61 -9.66 -0.05
N ALA A 11 1.61 -9.86 0.81
CA ALA A 11 0.34 -10.46 0.41
C ALA A 11 -0.40 -9.59 -0.63
N LEU A 12 -0.44 -8.28 -0.43
CA LEU A 12 -0.99 -7.34 -1.42
C LEU A 12 -0.25 -7.41 -2.75
N HIS A 13 1.08 -7.44 -2.72
CA HIS A 13 1.91 -7.52 -3.92
C HIS A 13 1.59 -8.76 -4.75
N ALA A 14 1.45 -9.93 -4.11
CA ALA A 14 1.06 -11.17 -4.78
C ALA A 14 -0.29 -11.03 -5.51
N MET A 15 -1.31 -10.44 -4.85
CA MET A 15 -2.62 -10.21 -5.46
C MET A 15 -2.55 -9.26 -6.66
N VAL A 16 -1.73 -8.19 -6.58
CA VAL A 16 -1.60 -7.24 -7.69
C VAL A 16 -0.84 -7.87 -8.87
N VAL A 17 0.21 -8.66 -8.60
CA VAL A 17 0.95 -9.40 -9.65
C VAL A 17 0.02 -10.36 -10.40
N GLU A 18 -0.89 -11.03 -9.69
CA GLU A 18 -1.87 -11.91 -10.31
C GLU A 18 -2.88 -11.14 -11.18
N ALA A 19 -3.31 -9.96 -10.72
CA ALA A 19 -4.32 -9.14 -11.42
C ALA A 19 -3.75 -8.24 -12.53
N TRP A 20 -2.43 -7.97 -12.55
CA TRP A 20 -1.80 -7.00 -13.44
C TRP A 20 -0.74 -7.64 -14.34
N GLY A 21 -0.86 -7.45 -15.66
CA GLY A 21 0.06 -8.05 -16.65
C GLY A 21 1.43 -7.38 -16.78
N GLY A 22 1.76 -6.40 -15.95
CA GLY A 22 3.03 -5.66 -15.98
C GLY A 22 3.90 -5.89 -14.74
N PRO A 23 5.13 -5.34 -14.71
CA PRO A 23 6.01 -5.45 -13.55
C PRO A 23 5.40 -4.71 -12.34
N VAL A 24 5.49 -5.34 -11.17
CA VAL A 24 5.04 -4.77 -9.89
C VAL A 24 6.17 -4.88 -8.88
N THR A 25 6.52 -3.78 -8.22
CA THR A 25 7.60 -3.72 -7.23
C THR A 25 7.07 -3.12 -5.93
N ILE A 26 7.45 -3.71 -4.79
CA ILE A 26 7.17 -3.15 -3.47
C ILE A 26 8.18 -2.02 -3.19
N ALA A 27 7.69 -0.89 -2.70
CA ALA A 27 8.52 0.14 -2.12
C ALA A 27 7.83 0.81 -0.93
N TYR A 28 8.63 1.29 0.03
CA TYR A 28 8.12 1.75 1.32
C TYR A 28 8.27 3.25 1.51
N GLY A 29 7.19 3.91 1.92
CA GLY A 29 7.18 5.33 2.29
C GLY A 29 7.96 5.66 3.58
N SER A 30 8.15 4.67 4.46
CA SER A 30 8.92 4.75 5.72
C SER A 30 9.33 3.34 6.21
N ALA A 31 10.17 3.27 7.24
CA ALA A 31 10.43 2.08 8.09
C ALA A 31 10.97 0.78 7.47
N ALA A 32 11.00 0.64 6.15
CA ALA A 32 11.51 -0.53 5.41
C ALA A 32 12.10 -0.10 4.05
N HIS A 33 12.70 -1.07 3.35
CA HIS A 33 13.42 -0.90 2.08
C HIS A 33 12.89 -1.87 1.02
N PRO A 34 12.98 -1.51 -0.28
CA PRO A 34 13.54 -0.27 -0.81
C PRO A 34 12.64 0.95 -0.53
N ARG A 35 13.25 2.15 -0.50
CA ARG A 35 12.52 3.41 -0.35
C ARG A 35 11.87 3.77 -1.68
N VAL A 36 10.70 4.40 -1.67
CA VAL A 36 9.97 4.76 -2.90
C VAL A 36 10.84 5.52 -3.92
N PRO A 37 11.61 6.57 -3.55
CA PRO A 37 12.44 7.27 -4.54
C PRO A 37 13.52 6.39 -5.18
N VAL A 38 14.03 5.39 -4.45
CA VAL A 38 15.04 4.44 -4.97
C VAL A 38 14.39 3.51 -6.00
N ALA A 39 13.25 2.92 -5.65
CA ALA A 39 12.53 2.02 -6.56
C ALA A 39 12.07 2.72 -7.85
N VAL A 40 11.68 4.00 -7.77
CA VAL A 40 11.35 4.80 -8.95
C VAL A 40 12.59 5.06 -9.81
N ALA A 41 13.72 5.42 -9.21
CA ALA A 41 14.97 5.66 -9.94
C ALA A 41 15.54 4.40 -10.62
N GLU A 42 15.26 3.22 -10.08
CA GLU A 42 15.67 1.93 -10.64
C GLU A 42 14.70 1.39 -11.71
N ALA A 43 13.55 2.04 -11.92
CA ALA A 43 12.58 1.61 -12.91
C ALA A 43 13.14 1.72 -14.34
N PRO A 44 12.76 0.81 -15.27
CA PRO A 44 13.26 0.84 -16.64
C PRO A 44 12.97 2.17 -17.35
N ALA A 45 14.00 2.76 -17.94
CA ALA A 45 13.89 4.00 -18.70
C ALA A 45 12.88 3.87 -19.87
N GLY A 46 12.18 4.97 -20.18
CA GLY A 46 11.20 5.01 -21.27
C GLY A 46 9.87 4.32 -20.97
N ARG A 47 9.63 3.90 -19.72
CA ARG A 47 8.34 3.37 -19.25
C ARG A 47 7.70 4.33 -18.27
N ARG A 48 6.37 4.38 -18.29
CA ARG A 48 5.59 5.11 -17.28
C ARG A 48 5.68 4.38 -15.93
N VAL A 49 5.99 5.10 -14.87
CA VAL A 49 6.03 4.63 -13.48
C VAL A 49 4.79 5.14 -12.74
N VAL A 50 4.03 4.21 -12.17
CA VAL A 50 2.84 4.50 -11.36
C VAL A 50 3.10 4.03 -9.94
N ILE A 51 2.91 4.92 -8.96
CA ILE A 51 2.87 4.56 -7.55
C ILE A 51 1.41 4.33 -7.14
N ALA A 52 1.08 3.10 -6.81
CA ALA A 52 -0.19 2.76 -6.16
C ALA A 52 -0.07 2.99 -4.65
N SER A 53 -0.78 4.00 -4.15
CA SER A 53 -0.72 4.45 -2.76
C SER A 53 -1.45 3.49 -1.82
N TYR A 54 -0.72 2.56 -1.20
CA TYR A 54 -1.24 1.73 -0.10
C TYR A 54 -1.21 2.49 1.23
N LEU A 55 -1.99 3.58 1.29
CA LEU A 55 -2.16 4.47 2.43
C LEU A 55 -3.66 4.68 2.68
N LEU A 56 -4.07 4.87 3.93
CA LEU A 56 -5.49 5.03 4.27
C LEU A 56 -6.00 6.47 4.09
N ALA A 57 -5.12 7.47 4.19
CA ALA A 57 -5.50 8.87 4.15
C ALA A 57 -4.38 9.72 3.54
N PRO A 58 -4.71 10.93 3.05
CA PRO A 58 -3.72 11.93 2.68
C PRO A 58 -2.85 12.36 3.87
N GLY A 59 -1.74 13.04 3.57
CA GLY A 59 -0.84 13.63 4.56
C GLY A 59 0.62 13.30 4.29
N PHE A 60 1.48 13.50 5.29
CA PHE A 60 2.94 13.53 5.12
C PHE A 60 3.55 12.41 4.27
N PHE A 61 3.12 11.16 4.45
CA PHE A 61 3.65 10.05 3.66
C PHE A 61 3.15 10.06 2.21
N HIS A 62 1.88 10.40 2.00
CA HIS A 62 1.29 10.52 0.66
C HIS A 62 1.91 11.69 -0.11
N ASP A 63 2.08 12.85 0.54
CA ASP A 63 2.75 14.02 -0.04
C ASP A 63 4.18 13.70 -0.52
N ARG A 64 4.91 12.88 0.24
CA ARG A 64 6.26 12.44 -0.12
C ARG A 64 6.26 11.52 -1.35
N LEU A 65 5.19 10.76 -1.63
CA LEU A 65 5.12 9.95 -2.84
C LEU A 65 5.12 10.82 -4.10
N HIS A 66 4.45 11.98 -4.05
CA HIS A 66 4.45 12.95 -5.16
C HIS A 66 5.84 13.54 -5.44
N GLN A 67 6.75 13.50 -4.47
CA GLN A 67 8.13 13.98 -4.61
C GLN A 67 9.08 12.89 -5.13
N ALA A 68 8.60 11.66 -5.35
CA ALA A 68 9.45 10.52 -5.70
C ALA A 68 9.81 10.43 -7.19
N GLY A 69 9.24 11.29 -8.05
CA GLY A 69 9.55 11.34 -9.48
C GLY A 69 8.79 10.34 -10.36
N ALA A 70 7.70 9.74 -9.85
CA ALA A 70 6.83 8.91 -10.67
C ALA A 70 5.91 9.76 -11.57
N ASP A 71 5.45 9.19 -12.69
CA ASP A 71 4.50 9.87 -13.59
C ASP A 71 3.10 9.99 -13.00
N VAL A 72 2.72 9.06 -12.13
CA VAL A 72 1.43 9.05 -11.43
C VAL A 72 1.61 8.56 -10.01
N VAL A 73 0.92 9.22 -9.09
CA VAL A 73 0.67 8.73 -7.74
C VAL A 73 -0.85 8.65 -7.60
N THR A 74 -1.37 7.48 -7.22
CA THR A 74 -2.82 7.35 -6.98
C THR A 74 -3.21 8.07 -5.70
N GLU A 75 -4.49 8.42 -5.59
CA GLU A 75 -5.09 8.74 -4.29
C GLU A 75 -4.87 7.60 -3.30
N PRO A 76 -4.83 7.89 -1.97
CA PRO A 76 -4.87 6.86 -0.95
C PRO A 76 -6.20 6.07 -1.05
N LEU A 77 -6.27 4.94 -0.35
CA LEU A 77 -7.46 4.09 -0.35
C LEU A 77 -8.70 4.77 0.24
N GLY A 78 -8.51 5.70 1.18
CA GLY A 78 -9.61 6.47 1.75
C GLY A 78 -10.03 7.64 0.87
N PRO A 79 -11.33 8.03 0.87
CA PRO A 79 -12.40 7.57 1.76
C PRO A 79 -13.32 6.51 1.13
N ASP A 80 -12.79 5.37 0.67
CA ASP A 80 -13.61 4.29 0.13
C ASP A 80 -14.50 3.65 1.22
N PRO A 81 -15.85 3.57 1.04
CA PRO A 81 -16.76 2.97 2.01
C PRO A 81 -16.40 1.55 2.44
N ARG A 82 -15.76 0.78 1.55
CA ARG A 82 -15.34 -0.60 1.85
C ARG A 82 -14.31 -0.65 2.99
N LEU A 83 -13.54 0.42 3.20
CA LEU A 83 -12.65 0.50 4.37
C LEU A 83 -13.43 0.55 5.68
N ALA A 84 -14.58 1.24 5.71
CA ALA A 84 -15.43 1.29 6.88
C ALA A 84 -16.08 -0.09 7.14
N GLU A 85 -16.57 -0.76 6.10
CA GLU A 85 -17.10 -2.13 6.17
C GLU A 85 -16.05 -3.09 6.75
N ILE A 86 -14.83 -3.05 6.23
CA ILE A 86 -13.71 -3.85 6.72
C ILE A 86 -13.39 -3.59 8.21
N VAL A 87 -13.52 -2.34 8.67
CA VAL A 87 -13.32 -1.99 10.10
C VAL A 87 -14.43 -2.59 10.95
N LEU A 88 -15.68 -2.51 10.50
CA LEU A 88 -16.83 -3.10 11.19
C LEU A 88 -16.71 -4.63 11.28
N ASP A 89 -16.36 -5.30 10.18
CA ASP A 89 -16.15 -6.75 10.16
C ASP A 89 -15.08 -7.20 11.17
N ARG A 90 -13.98 -6.46 11.26
CA ARG A 90 -12.89 -6.75 12.22
C ARG A 90 -13.31 -6.51 13.66
N TYR A 91 -14.10 -5.47 13.90
CA TYR A 91 -14.64 -5.20 15.22
C TYR A 91 -15.57 -6.33 15.68
N GLU A 92 -16.48 -6.76 14.82
CA GLU A 92 -17.41 -7.86 15.13
C GLU A 92 -16.66 -9.17 15.38
N ALA A 93 -15.67 -9.51 14.55
CA ALA A 93 -14.84 -10.70 14.75
C ALA A 93 -14.10 -10.67 16.10
N ALA A 94 -13.54 -9.52 16.49
CA ALA A 94 -12.87 -9.36 17.78
C ALA A 94 -13.85 -9.46 18.96
N HIS A 95 -15.05 -8.90 18.82
CA HIS A 95 -16.11 -8.99 19.83
C HIS A 95 -16.57 -10.44 20.04
N GLN A 96 -16.74 -11.21 18.95
CA GLN A 96 -17.11 -12.63 19.03
C GLN A 96 -16.05 -13.46 19.76
N LEU A 97 -14.76 -13.24 19.43
CA LEU A 97 -13.66 -13.94 20.11
C LEU A 97 -13.65 -13.67 21.62
N ALA A 98 -13.85 -12.42 22.02
CA ALA A 98 -13.91 -12.03 23.43
C ALA A 98 -15.13 -12.63 24.17
N ALA A 99 -16.26 -12.82 23.49
CA ALA A 99 -17.45 -13.44 24.08
C ALA A 99 -17.34 -14.96 24.26
N THR A 100 -16.39 -15.61 23.56
CA THR A 100 -16.12 -17.05 23.65
C THR A 100 -14.95 -17.41 24.59
N SER A 101 -14.29 -16.41 25.18
CA SER A 101 -13.17 -16.57 26.13
C SER A 101 -13.65 -16.45 27.57
#